data_AF-A0A7C0XFY6-F1
#
_entry.id   AF-A0A7C0XFY6-F1
#
_cell.length_a   1.000
_cell.length_b   1.000
_cell.length_c   1.000
_cell.angle_alpha   90.00
_cell.angle_beta   90.00
_cell.angle_gamma   90.00
#
_symmetry.space_group_name_H-M   'P 1'
#
loop_
_entity.id
_entity.type
_entity.pdbx_description
1 polymer ?
#
loop_
_entity_poly.entity_id
_entity_poly.type
_entity_poly.pdbx_seq_one_letter_code
_entity_poly.pdbx_strand_id
1 'polypeptide(L)'
;MLIRIVRTLTPEEVKRRIERFEREFGMSFERFEELFLERKIEEKFSEAYLEWAELVDSYKGYIEDGQLDYTVEETRKLKAEQMTLLTPKRIQLLYQLATLRVESINDLAKKVRRNVKNVYQDLKVLSKMGFVKLNRQKGRAFIPETLVEEITLVIR
;
A
#
# COMPACT_ATOMS: atom_id res chain seq x y z
N MET A 1 -7.95 11.92 15.54
CA MET A 1 -8.31 10.54 15.92
C MET A 1 -7.21 9.60 15.44
N LEU A 2 -6.97 8.49 16.15
CA LEU A 2 -6.01 7.48 15.72
C LEU A 2 -6.74 6.42 14.91
N ILE A 3 -6.14 5.99 13.80
CA ILE A 3 -6.57 4.82 13.05
C ILE A 3 -5.41 3.86 12.92
N ARG A 4 -5.70 2.57 13.01
CA ARG A 4 -4.79 1.50 12.62
C ARG A 4 -5.23 0.99 11.25
N ILE A 5 -4.28 0.80 10.35
CA ILE A 5 -4.54 0.36 8.98
C ILE A 5 -3.64 -0.84 8.69
N VAL A 6 -4.23 -1.90 8.14
CA VAL A 6 -3.48 -2.98 7.48
C VAL A 6 -3.62 -2.77 5.98
N ARG A 7 -2.51 -2.64 5.27
CA ARG A 7 -2.54 -2.36 3.82
C ARG A 7 -1.34 -2.91 3.08
N THR A 8 -1.55 -3.27 1.82
CA THR A 8 -0.50 -3.56 0.86
C THR A 8 0.19 -2.27 0.42
N LEU A 9 1.51 -2.29 0.35
CA LEU A 9 2.30 -1.18 -0.19
C LEU A 9 2.31 -1.18 -1.72
N THR A 10 2.48 0.00 -2.33
CA THR A 10 2.75 0.04 -3.78
C THR A 10 4.21 -0.32 -4.08
N PRO A 11 4.54 -0.77 -5.32
CA PRO A 11 5.93 -1.04 -5.70
C PRO A 11 6.84 0.17 -5.48
N GLU A 12 6.34 1.38 -5.71
CA GLU A 12 7.10 2.60 -5.48
C GLU A 12 7.32 2.88 -3.99
N GLU A 13 6.39 2.47 -3.11
CA GLU A 13 6.56 2.56 -1.66
C GLU A 13 7.60 1.56 -1.15
N VAL A 14 7.52 0.30 -1.59
CA VAL A 14 8.49 -0.76 -1.27
C VAL A 14 9.88 -0.34 -1.71
N LYS A 15 10.03 0.09 -2.97
CA LYS A 15 11.31 0.59 -3.49
C LYS A 15 11.88 1.74 -2.63
N ARG A 16 11.05 2.70 -2.24
CA ARG A 16 11.49 3.82 -1.38
C ARG A 16 11.93 3.36 0.02
N ARG A 17 11.40 2.26 0.54
CA ARG A 17 11.85 1.67 1.82
C ARG A 17 13.19 0.97 1.65
N ILE A 18 13.37 0.17 0.59
CA ILE A 18 14.66 -0.43 0.23
C ILE A 18 15.74 0.65 0.11
N GLU A 19 15.49 1.70 -0.68
CA GLU A 19 16.43 2.81 -0.86
C GLU A 19 16.73 3.58 0.44
N ARG A 20 15.85 3.48 1.46
CA ARG A 20 16.08 4.09 2.77
C ARG A 20 17.07 3.26 3.58
N PHE A 21 16.90 1.94 3.61
CA PHE A 21 17.84 1.05 4.26
C PHE A 21 19.24 1.14 3.62
N GLU A 22 19.31 1.20 2.29
CA GLU A 22 20.59 1.42 1.59
C GLU A 22 21.30 2.69 2.04
N ARG A 23 20.54 3.77 2.25
CA ARG A 23 21.06 5.04 2.75
C ARG A 23 21.45 4.99 4.22
N GLU A 24 20.68 4.29 5.04
CA GLU A 24 20.92 4.14 6.48
C GLU A 24 22.18 3.32 6.77
N PHE A 25 22.37 2.22 6.07
CA PHE A 25 23.52 1.33 6.24
C PHE A 25 24.69 1.67 5.30
N GLY A 26 24.49 2.54 4.31
CA GLY A 26 25.53 2.98 3.37
C GLY A 26 26.03 1.89 2.42
N MET A 27 25.22 0.85 2.18
CA MET A 27 25.56 -0.29 1.33
C MET A 27 24.29 -0.92 0.73
N SER A 28 24.45 -1.83 -0.23
CA SER A 28 23.31 -2.60 -0.78
C SER A 28 22.87 -3.72 0.18
N PHE A 29 21.68 -4.26 -0.05
CA PHE A 29 21.16 -5.37 0.75
C PHE A 29 22.07 -6.60 0.68
N GLU A 30 22.58 -6.95 -0.50
CA GLU A 30 23.43 -8.12 -0.69
C GLU A 30 24.71 -8.02 0.14
N ARG A 31 25.31 -6.82 0.19
CA ARG A 31 26.51 -6.58 1.00
C ARG A 31 26.19 -6.59 2.50
N PHE A 32 25.06 -6.02 2.89
CA PHE A 32 24.60 -6.04 4.27
C PHE A 32 24.33 -7.47 4.75
N GLU A 33 23.63 -8.27 3.96
CA GLU A 33 23.31 -9.67 4.24
C GLU A 33 24.57 -10.53 4.40
N GLU A 34 25.56 -10.40 3.50
CA GLU A 34 26.85 -11.08 3.61
C GLU A 34 27.51 -10.79 4.97
N LEU A 35 27.64 -9.51 5.34
CA LEU A 35 28.27 -9.10 6.59
C LEU A 35 27.46 -9.53 7.83
N PHE A 36 26.14 -9.55 7.74
CA PHE A 36 25.26 -10.02 8.81
C PHE A 36 25.43 -11.52 9.06
N LEU A 37 25.43 -12.35 8.00
CA LEU A 37 25.65 -13.79 8.09
C LEU A 37 27.06 -14.15 8.59
N GLU A 38 28.07 -13.36 8.21
CA GLU A 38 29.43 -13.47 8.72
C GLU A 38 29.59 -12.97 10.18
N ARG A 39 28.50 -12.51 10.82
CA ARG A 39 28.50 -11.91 12.17
C ARG A 39 29.43 -10.71 12.32
N LYS A 40 29.68 -10.00 11.21
CA LYS A 40 30.44 -8.73 11.17
C LYS A 40 29.55 -7.52 11.44
N ILE A 41 28.24 -7.72 11.52
CA ILE A 41 27.23 -6.74 11.93
C ILE A 41 26.62 -7.19 13.26
N GLU A 42 26.31 -6.23 14.13
CA GLU A 42 25.74 -6.50 15.45
C GLU A 42 24.34 -7.13 15.37
N GLU A 43 24.04 -8.04 16.29
CA GLU A 43 22.75 -8.73 16.37
C GLU A 43 21.55 -7.79 16.55
N LYS A 44 21.77 -6.59 17.10
CA LYS A 44 20.74 -5.54 17.25
C LYS A 44 20.09 -5.12 15.93
N PHE A 45 20.71 -5.44 14.79
CA PHE A 45 20.17 -5.15 13.45
C PHE A 45 19.32 -6.29 12.88
N SER A 46 19.03 -7.34 13.65
CA SER A 46 18.22 -8.48 13.18
C SER A 46 16.84 -8.07 12.65
N GLU A 47 16.17 -7.12 13.31
CA GLU A 47 14.86 -6.64 12.87
C GLU A 47 14.96 -5.89 11.53
N ALA A 48 15.99 -5.06 11.37
CA ALA A 48 16.26 -4.37 10.11
C ALA A 48 16.63 -5.34 8.98
N TYR A 49 17.39 -6.39 9.28
CA TYR A 49 17.69 -7.46 8.32
C TYR A 49 16.41 -8.13 7.83
N LEU A 50 15.54 -8.57 8.75
CA LEU A 50 14.29 -9.24 8.40
C LEU A 50 13.38 -8.34 7.56
N GLU A 51 13.15 -7.09 7.97
CA GLU A 51 12.32 -6.17 7.20
C GLU A 51 12.91 -5.91 5.80
N TRP A 52 14.22 -5.67 5.70
CA TRP A 52 14.86 -5.37 4.42
C TRP A 52 14.87 -6.60 3.49
N ALA A 53 15.11 -7.79 4.02
CA ALA A 53 15.05 -9.04 3.26
C ALA A 53 13.65 -9.27 2.67
N GLU A 54 12.61 -9.15 3.49
CA GLU A 54 11.21 -9.28 3.02
C GLU A 54 10.88 -8.24 1.95
N LEU A 55 11.30 -6.97 2.13
CA LEU A 55 11.08 -5.93 1.12
C LEU A 55 11.76 -6.26 -0.22
N VAL A 56 13.01 -6.71 -0.18
CA VAL A 56 13.79 -7.05 -1.39
C VAL A 56 13.18 -8.26 -2.10
N ASP A 57 12.80 -9.30 -1.36
CA ASP A 57 12.17 -10.51 -1.90
C ASP A 57 10.82 -10.19 -2.55
N SER A 58 9.93 -9.48 -1.85
CA SER A 58 8.65 -9.04 -2.41
C SER A 58 8.82 -8.16 -3.65
N TYR A 59 9.81 -7.25 -3.64
CA TYR A 59 10.08 -6.39 -4.80
C TYR A 59 10.64 -7.17 -5.99
N LYS A 60 11.47 -8.19 -5.74
CA LYS A 60 11.97 -9.09 -6.78
C LYS A 60 10.84 -9.88 -7.42
N GLY A 61 9.93 -10.44 -6.62
CA GLY A 61 8.70 -11.08 -7.12
C GLY A 61 7.93 -10.16 -8.08
N TYR A 62 7.72 -8.90 -7.68
CA TYR A 62 7.07 -7.90 -8.53
C TYR A 62 7.78 -7.68 -9.88
N ILE A 63 9.10 -7.74 -9.92
CA ILE A 63 9.85 -7.61 -11.19
C ILE A 63 9.69 -8.86 -12.06
N GLU A 64 9.63 -10.05 -11.45
CA GLU A 64 9.57 -11.33 -12.15
C GLU A 64 8.18 -11.64 -12.71
N ASP A 65 7.11 -11.47 -11.93
CA ASP A 65 5.75 -11.87 -12.30
C ASP A 65 4.72 -10.73 -12.25
N GLY A 66 5.13 -9.52 -11.84
CA GLY A 66 4.25 -8.35 -11.72
C GLY A 66 3.40 -8.32 -10.44
N GLN A 67 3.55 -9.29 -9.54
CA GLN A 67 2.82 -9.38 -8.29
C GLN A 67 3.68 -8.85 -7.14
N LEU A 68 3.10 -7.92 -6.38
CA LEU A 68 3.72 -7.44 -5.15
C LEU A 68 2.83 -7.84 -3.99
N ASP A 69 3.37 -8.66 -3.09
CA ASP A 69 2.74 -9.02 -1.84
C ASP A 69 3.62 -8.53 -0.69
N TYR A 70 3.30 -7.34 -0.18
CA TYR A 70 3.95 -6.77 0.98
C TYR A 70 2.95 -5.89 1.74
N THR A 71 2.43 -6.43 2.83
CA THR A 71 1.43 -5.78 3.68
C THR A 71 2.06 -5.27 4.97
N VAL A 72 1.65 -4.09 5.39
CA VAL A 72 2.09 -3.45 6.63
C VAL A 72 0.91 -3.12 7.51
N GLU A 73 1.14 -3.21 8.82
CA GLU A 73 0.28 -2.59 9.83
C GLU A 73 0.88 -1.24 10.23
N GLU A 74 0.09 -0.16 10.16
CA GLU A 74 0.54 1.17 10.56
C GLU A 74 -0.53 1.94 11.33
N THR A 75 -0.09 2.71 12.32
CA THR A 75 -0.97 3.64 13.04
C THR A 75 -0.80 5.05 12.50
N ARG A 76 -1.91 5.67 12.07
CA ARG A 76 -1.94 7.05 11.58
C ARG A 76 -2.77 7.94 12.50
N LYS A 77 -2.22 9.10 12.87
CA LYS A 77 -2.98 10.17 13.51
C LYS A 77 -3.63 11.02 12.43
N LEU A 78 -4.94 10.87 12.24
CA LEU A 78 -5.71 11.68 11.30
C LEU A 78 -6.16 13.00 11.97
N LYS A 79 -5.95 14.09 11.25
CA LYS A 79 -6.55 15.40 11.56
C LYS A 79 -8.05 15.38 11.27
N ALA A 80 -8.79 16.34 11.82
CA ALA A 80 -10.24 16.43 11.64
C ALA A 80 -10.62 16.51 10.14
N GLU A 81 -9.86 17.26 9.35
CA GLU A 81 -10.10 17.44 7.92
C GLU A 81 -9.85 16.15 7.12
N GLN A 82 -8.96 15.28 7.59
CA GLN A 82 -8.72 13.98 6.96
C GLN A 82 -9.80 12.96 7.36
N MET A 83 -10.33 13.07 8.58
CA MET A 83 -11.43 12.22 9.03
C MET A 83 -12.70 12.45 8.23
N THR A 84 -13.02 13.70 7.89
CA THR A 84 -14.20 14.00 7.05
C THR A 84 -14.06 13.43 5.64
N LEU A 85 -12.85 13.07 5.21
CA LEU A 85 -12.64 12.38 3.94
C LEU A 85 -13.10 10.91 3.98
N LEU A 86 -13.17 10.28 5.15
CA LEU A 86 -13.63 8.89 5.33
C LEU A 86 -15.14 8.82 5.52
N THR A 87 -15.88 9.31 4.54
CA THR A 87 -17.34 9.27 4.57
C THR A 87 -17.85 7.83 4.46
N PRO A 88 -19.06 7.52 4.98
CA PRO A 88 -19.65 6.18 4.84
C PRO A 88 -19.67 5.66 3.40
N LYS A 89 -19.94 6.55 2.42
CA LYS A 89 -19.94 6.19 0.99
C LYS A 89 -18.55 5.81 0.46
N ARG A 90 -17.48 6.38 1.00
CA ARG A 90 -16.10 6.07 0.60
C ARG A 90 -15.60 4.79 1.27
N ILE A 91 -15.95 4.57 2.53
CA ILE A 91 -15.69 3.30 3.22
C ILE A 91 -16.43 2.15 2.52
N GLN A 92 -17.70 2.36 2.17
CA GLN A 92 -18.46 1.38 1.39
C GLN A 92 -17.81 1.13 0.01
N LEU A 93 -17.29 2.18 -0.66
CA LEU A 93 -16.61 2.02 -1.93
C LEU A 93 -15.31 1.20 -1.80
N LEU A 94 -14.55 1.34 -0.71
CA LEU A 94 -13.38 0.49 -0.42
C LEU A 94 -13.80 -0.97 -0.27
N TYR A 95 -14.83 -1.25 0.54
CA TYR A 95 -15.35 -2.60 0.71
C TYR A 95 -15.84 -3.22 -0.61
N GLN A 96 -16.53 -2.43 -1.44
CA GLN A 96 -16.99 -2.86 -2.76
C GLN A 96 -15.82 -3.13 -3.73
N LEU A 97 -14.75 -2.32 -3.67
CA LEU A 97 -13.53 -2.59 -4.45
C LEU A 97 -12.86 -3.90 -4.03
N ALA A 98 -12.85 -4.22 -2.73
CA ALA A 98 -12.26 -5.45 -2.19
C ALA A 98 -13.04 -6.71 -2.59
N THR A 99 -14.37 -6.59 -2.74
CA THR A 99 -15.28 -7.74 -2.89
C THR A 99 -15.77 -7.95 -4.32
N LEU A 100 -15.73 -6.93 -5.16
CA LEU A 100 -16.16 -7.01 -6.55
C LEU A 100 -14.96 -7.14 -7.47
N ARG A 101 -15.04 -8.06 -8.44
CA ARG A 101 -14.13 -8.02 -9.59
C ARG A 101 -14.44 -6.77 -10.41
N VAL A 102 -13.51 -5.82 -10.48
CA VAL A 102 -13.69 -4.54 -11.18
C VAL A 102 -12.75 -4.47 -12.39
N GLU A 103 -13.30 -4.09 -13.54
CA GLU A 103 -12.53 -4.01 -14.79
C GLU A 103 -12.25 -2.58 -15.24
N SER A 104 -12.96 -1.60 -14.66
CA SER A 104 -12.73 -0.17 -14.88
C SER A 104 -13.52 0.68 -13.88
N ILE A 105 -13.25 1.97 -13.84
CA ILE A 105 -14.05 2.93 -13.05
C ILE A 105 -15.52 2.98 -13.52
N ASN A 106 -15.78 2.82 -14.83
CA ASN A 106 -17.13 2.78 -15.38
C ASN A 106 -17.88 1.52 -14.94
N ASP A 107 -17.20 0.38 -14.97
CA ASP A 107 -17.73 -0.90 -14.50
C ASP A 107 -18.07 -0.84 -13.00
N LEU A 108 -17.13 -0.34 -12.18
CA LEU A 108 -17.38 -0.09 -10.76
C LEU A 108 -18.61 0.79 -10.55
N ALA A 109 -18.69 1.94 -11.24
CA ALA A 109 -19.80 2.86 -11.13
C ALA A 109 -21.16 2.22 -11.46
N LYS A 110 -21.21 1.36 -12.48
CA LYS A 110 -22.40 0.57 -12.82
C LYS A 110 -22.76 -0.41 -11.69
N LYS A 111 -21.78 -1.18 -11.20
CA LYS A 111 -21.99 -2.18 -10.13
C LYS A 111 -22.48 -1.57 -8.83
N VAL A 112 -21.93 -0.41 -8.44
CA VAL A 112 -22.35 0.31 -7.24
C VAL A 112 -23.55 1.23 -7.46
N ARG A 113 -24.08 1.29 -8.70
CA ARG A 113 -25.22 2.14 -9.12
C ARG A 113 -25.03 3.62 -8.78
N ARG A 114 -23.84 4.16 -9.05
CA ARG A 114 -23.49 5.57 -8.80
C ARG A 114 -23.01 6.25 -10.08
N ASN A 115 -23.11 7.57 -10.11
CA ASN A 115 -22.56 8.37 -11.20
C ASN A 115 -21.03 8.21 -11.29
N VAL A 116 -20.52 7.96 -12.51
CA VAL A 116 -19.09 7.74 -12.81
C VAL A 116 -18.21 8.87 -12.28
N LYS A 117 -18.60 10.14 -12.48
CA LYS A 117 -17.82 11.30 -12.03
C LYS A 117 -17.64 11.30 -10.52
N ASN A 118 -18.70 10.97 -9.78
CA ASN A 118 -18.67 10.93 -8.32
C ASN A 118 -17.81 9.77 -7.81
N VAL A 119 -17.90 8.61 -8.45
CA VAL A 119 -17.04 7.46 -8.13
C VAL A 119 -15.57 7.80 -8.39
N TYR A 120 -15.26 8.40 -9.53
CA TYR A 120 -13.90 8.84 -9.85
C TYR A 120 -13.34 9.85 -8.84
N GLN A 121 -14.16 10.81 -8.41
CA GLN A 121 -13.76 11.78 -7.38
C GLN A 121 -13.48 11.11 -6.04
N ASP A 122 -14.32 10.16 -5.62
CA ASP A 122 -14.08 9.40 -4.39
C ASP A 122 -12.81 8.56 -4.47
N LEU A 123 -12.58 7.87 -5.60
CA LEU A 123 -11.35 7.11 -5.83
C LEU A 123 -10.11 8.00 -5.80
N LYS A 124 -10.17 9.22 -6.34
CA LYS A 124 -9.06 10.19 -6.24
C LYS A 124 -8.76 10.58 -4.79
N VAL A 125 -9.79 10.79 -3.99
CA VAL A 125 -9.61 11.13 -2.57
C VAL A 125 -8.98 9.96 -1.83
N LEU A 126 -9.52 8.75 -2.01
CA LEU A 126 -8.99 7.54 -1.39
C LEU A 126 -7.56 7.21 -1.84
N SER A 127 -7.24 7.45 -3.11
CA SER A 127 -5.88 7.27 -3.64
C SER A 127 -4.89 8.25 -3.03
N LYS A 128 -5.26 9.52 -2.83
CA LYS A 128 -4.44 10.48 -2.08
C LYS A 128 -4.20 10.08 -0.63
N MET A 129 -5.11 9.31 -0.04
CA MET A 129 -4.94 8.75 1.30
C MET A 129 -4.07 7.48 1.32
N GLY A 130 -3.70 6.94 0.15
CA GLY A 130 -2.96 5.69 0.02
C GLY A 130 -3.83 4.45 0.21
N PHE A 131 -5.17 4.57 0.05
CA PHE A 131 -6.10 3.45 0.26
C PHE A 131 -6.53 2.77 -1.05
N VAL A 132 -6.25 3.40 -2.18
CA VAL A 132 -6.58 2.91 -3.52
C VAL A 132 -5.42 3.19 -4.46
N LYS A 133 -5.07 2.19 -5.27
CA LYS A 133 -4.18 2.35 -6.43
C LYS A 133 -5.03 2.50 -7.68
N LEU A 134 -4.66 3.45 -8.53
CA LEU A 134 -5.27 3.61 -9.86
C LEU A 134 -4.29 3.08 -10.90
N ASN A 135 -4.42 1.79 -11.24
CA ASN A 135 -3.53 1.15 -12.20
C ASN A 135 -3.86 1.61 -13.62
N ARG A 136 -2.84 2.14 -14.29
CA ARG A 136 -2.91 2.46 -15.72
C ARG A 136 -2.24 1.34 -16.50
N GLN A 137 -3.01 0.36 -16.93
CA GLN A 137 -2.51 -0.59 -17.94
C GLN A 137 -2.38 0.15 -19.29
N LYS A 138 -1.23 -0.01 -19.97
CA LYS A 138 -1.00 0.60 -21.29
C LYS A 138 -2.15 0.26 -22.24
N GLY A 139 -2.79 1.28 -22.82
CA GLY A 139 -3.89 1.12 -23.77
C GLY A 139 -5.25 0.69 -23.18
N ARG A 140 -5.39 0.55 -21.86
CA ARG A 140 -6.64 0.13 -21.19
C ARG A 140 -7.17 1.20 -20.24
N ALA A 141 -8.44 1.04 -19.84
CA ALA A 141 -9.07 1.88 -18.84
C ALA A 141 -8.34 1.78 -17.49
N PHE A 142 -8.43 2.82 -16.66
CA PHE A 142 -7.93 2.76 -15.29
C PHE A 142 -8.70 1.70 -14.50
N ILE A 143 -7.96 0.75 -13.92
CA ILE A 143 -8.50 -0.27 -13.02
C ILE A 143 -8.19 0.18 -11.60
N PRO A 144 -9.21 0.52 -10.80
CA PRO A 144 -9.00 0.85 -9.40
C PRO A 144 -8.86 -0.43 -8.58
N GLU A 145 -7.89 -0.45 -7.68
CA GLU A 145 -7.63 -1.54 -6.74
C GLU A 145 -7.57 -0.97 -5.33
N THR A 146 -8.16 -1.67 -4.35
CA THR A 146 -7.96 -1.29 -2.95
C THR A 146 -6.59 -1.76 -2.49
N LEU A 147 -5.95 -0.92 -1.68
CA LEU A 147 -4.71 -1.29 -0.98
C LEU A 147 -4.97 -1.70 0.47
N VAL A 148 -6.19 -1.52 0.96
CA VAL A 148 -6.51 -1.63 2.39
C VAL A 148 -7.21 -2.94 2.67
N GLU A 149 -6.71 -3.66 3.65
CA GLU A 149 -7.30 -4.89 4.17
C GLU A 149 -8.15 -4.59 5.42
N GLU A 150 -7.64 -3.74 6.32
CA GLU A 150 -8.32 -3.37 7.57
C GLU A 150 -8.19 -1.87 7.84
N ILE A 151 -9.27 -1.25 8.34
CA ILE A 151 -9.24 0.06 9.01
C ILE A 151 -9.91 -0.08 10.37
N THR A 152 -9.14 0.15 11.43
CA THR A 152 -9.62 0.13 12.81
C THR A 152 -9.57 1.54 13.40
N LEU A 153 -10.70 2.03 13.90
CA LEU A 153 -10.77 3.29 14.64
C LEU A 153 -10.36 3.05 16.08
N VAL A 154 -9.33 3.76 16.55
CA VAL A 154 -8.81 3.61 17.91
C VAL A 154 -9.33 4.77 18.76
N ILE A 155 -10.22 4.45 19.69
CA ILE A 155 -10.75 5.37 20.70
C ILE A 155 -9.88 5.20 21.96
N ARG A 156 -9.27 6.29 22.43
CA ARG A 156 -8.50 6.35 23.67
C ARG A 156 -9.06 7.46 24.54
#